data_AF-A0A1V5Y730-F1
#
_entry.id   AF-A0A1V5Y730-F1
#
_cell.length_a   1.000
_cell.length_b   1.000
_cell.length_c   1.000
_cell.angle_alpha   90.00
_cell.angle_beta   90.00
_cell.angle_gamma   90.00
#
_symmetry.space_group_name_H-M   'P 1'
#
loop_
_entity.id
_entity.type
_entity.pdbx_description
1 polymer ?
#
loop_
_entity_poly.entity_id
_entity_poly.type
_entity_poly.pdbx_seq_one_letter_code
_entity_poly.pdbx_strand_id
1 'polypeptide(L)' 'MKKLLDLKADVLCEGHAGVYRGEKVGEYIRGYLKRYEA' A
#
# COMPACT_ATOMS: atom_id res chain seq x y z
N MET A 1 6.88 3.26 -3.00
CA MET A 1 5.96 2.35 -2.28
C MET A 1 6.66 1.17 -1.58
N LYS A 2 7.74 0.60 -2.15
CA LYS A 2 8.44 -0.57 -1.60
C LYS A 2 8.85 -0.45 -0.11
N LYS A 3 9.46 0.68 0.30
CA LYS A 3 9.86 0.92 1.70
C LYS A 3 8.71 0.87 2.71
N LEU A 4 7.47 1.10 2.28
CA LEU A 4 6.31 1.08 3.19
C LEU A 4 5.88 -0.35 3.54
N LEU A 5 6.24 -1.36 2.74
CA LEU A 5 5.98 -2.77 3.08
C LEU A 5 6.75 -3.19 4.33
N ASP A 6 7.95 -2.67 4.52
CA ASP A 6 8.82 -3.02 5.65
C ASP A 6 8.29 -2.45 6.98
N LEU A 7 7.44 -1.42 6.92
CA LEU A 7 6.81 -0.81 8.10
C LEU A 7 5.70 -1.69 8.69
N LYS A 8 5.21 -2.69 7.95
CA LYS A 8 4.11 -3.59 8.37
C LYS A 8 2.90 -2.81 8.93
N ALA A 9 2.53 -1.73 8.26
CA ALA A 9 1.48 -0.83 8.75
C ALA A 9 0.09 -1.49 8.78
N ASP A 10 -0.63 -1.31 9.89
CA ASP A 10 -2.02 -1.75 10.04
C ASP A 10 -3.02 -0.85 9.31
N VAL A 11 -2.65 0.40 9.03
CA VAL A 11 -3.49 1.40 8.35
C VAL A 11 -2.65 2.18 7.34
N LEU A 12 -3.21 2.38 6.15
CA LEU A 12 -2.67 3.26 5.11
C LEU A 12 -3.74 4.28 4.72
N CYS A 13 -3.46 5.55 4.95
CA CYS A 13 -4.30 6.66 4.52
C CYS A 13 -3.72 7.24 3.23
N GLU A 14 -4.28 6.88 2.09
CA GLU A 14 -3.85 7.35 0.77
C GLU A 14 -4.90 8.32 0.25
N GLY A 15 -4.49 9.52 -0.20
CA GLY A 15 -5.39 10.66 -0.39
C GLY A 15 -6.61 10.33 -1.27
N HIS A 16 -6.41 10.18 -2.57
CA HIS A 16 -7.52 9.94 -3.50
C HIS A 16 -8.05 8.50 -3.41
N ALA A 17 -7.21 7.56 -3.00
CA ALA A 17 -7.53 6.13 -3.02
C ALA A 17 -8.26 5.66 -1.74
N GLY A 18 -8.20 6.44 -0.66
CA GLY A 18 -8.91 6.21 0.59
C GLY A 18 -8.07 5.53 1.66
N VAL A 19 -8.76 5.01 2.68
CA VAL A 19 -8.12 4.39 3.86
C VAL A 19 -8.19 2.87 3.80
N TYR A 20 -7.01 2.24 3.71
CA TYR A 20 -6.82 0.80 3.75
C TYR A 20 -6.44 0.33 5.15
N ARG A 21 -6.87 -0.87 5.53
CA ARG A 21 -6.63 -1.45 6.86
C ARG A 21 -6.29 -2.92 6.76
N GLY A 22 -5.43 -3.40 7.67
CA GLY A 22 -4.97 -4.78 7.73
C GLY A 22 -4.32 -5.24 6.43
N GLU A 23 -4.65 -6.44 5.97
CA GLU A 23 -4.04 -7.06 4.79
C GLU A 23 -4.18 -6.23 3.51
N LYS A 24 -5.26 -5.43 3.41
CA LYS A 24 -5.52 -4.52 2.28
C LYS A 24 -4.45 -3.45 2.10
N VAL A 25 -3.73 -3.10 3.17
CA VAL A 25 -2.57 -2.20 3.07
C VAL A 25 -1.54 -2.82 2.13
N GLY A 26 -1.06 -4.03 2.45
CA GLY A 26 -0.05 -4.70 1.62
C GLY A 26 -0.51 -4.98 0.20
N GLU A 27 -1.79 -5.34 0.02
CA GLU A 27 -2.38 -5.57 -1.31
C GLU A 27 -2.36 -4.30 -2.18
N TYR A 28 -2.79 -3.17 -1.63
CA TYR A 28 -2.75 -1.89 -2.34
C TYR A 28 -1.33 -1.53 -2.75
N ILE A 29 -0.38 -1.63 -1.82
CA ILE A 29 1.03 -1.30 -2.05
C ILE A 29 1.63 -2.18 -3.16
N ARG A 30 1.40 -3.49 -3.12
CA ARG A 30 1.89 -4.42 -4.17
C ARG A 30 1.22 -4.18 -5.52
N GLY A 31 -0.09 -3.89 -5.53
CA GLY A 31 -0.83 -3.54 -6.74
C GLY A 31 -0.29 -2.27 -7.40
N TYR A 32 0.02 -1.24 -6.59
CA TYR A 32 0.66 -0.02 -7.06
C TYR A 32 2.03 -0.30 -7.69
N LEU A 33 2.89 -1.06 -7.01
CA LEU A 33 4.23 -1.42 -7.52
C LEU A 33 4.12 -2.18 -8.85
N LYS A 34 3.25 -3.19 -8.94
CA LYS A 34 3.02 -3.94 -10.18
C LYS A 34 2.59 -3.05 -11.35
N ARG A 35 1.84 -1.98 -11.08
CA ARG A 35 1.30 -1.08 -12.11
C ARG A 35 2.31 -0.05 -12.58
N TYR A 36 3.25 0.36 -11.72
CA TYR A 36 4.07 1.55 -11.95
C TYR A 36 5.59 1.36 -11.79
N GLU A 37 6.07 0.25 -11.22
CA GLU A 37 7.48 -0.13 -11.30
C GLU A 37 7.68 -1.05 -12.52
N ALA A 38 8.45 -0.57 -13.50
CA ALA A 38 8.93 -1.35 -14.65
C ALA A 38 10.18 -2.15 -14.28
#